data_AF-A0A182WGA5-F1
#
_entry.id   AF-A0A182WGA5-F1
#
_cell.length_a   1.000
_cell.length_b   1.000
_cell.length_c   1.000
_cell.angle_alpha   90.00
_cell.angle_beta   90.00
_cell.angle_gamma   90.00
#
_symmetry.space_group_name_H-M   'P 1'
#
loop_
_entity.id
_entity.type
_entity.pdbx_description
1 polymer ?
#
loop_
_entity_poly.entity_id
_entity_poly.type
_entity_poly.pdbx_seq_one_letter_code
_entity_poly.pdbx_strand_id
1 'polypeptide(L)'
;MLLVLFSLALIIISLQGIQVDFERFDQLSGYNFYNSSLRVRKYNRTMVTLNGTLAVVATLNRSMVISTDFFHSSRGNQQFNHYPVKLPTQDVCDFMQNFYADYREYVEDMVNMPEEGECPIAPRTIYVTNKIFPTKAIPPFFPPGLWKVFIINSLNNVEMVRFEIIAKFDFERTEQLSGFDVFASTLRVRKYNRTTIVLNGTFASKIVLNNSYRVSTDLFHSPLGNQQFNHYPMKLPAQQLCDFMDSLRDEYGPYLTKVYNLPERGTCPIHPREVHTIDKIFPTEVIPPFLPKGLWKVYILTWLGDVEVSRFEWIVKASTDFGIEVIFESIEQLSGFDIINSTLRVRKFNATTSVLNGSLFSNVSFNNSHKSLFRKTQQVATIVFHSSLGNQQFNFYPMKLPPAPACYSRDMFYDEYKQYLTNVYNLPKKGTCPIGPREIIIIDKVFPSDAVPPFLPNGLWKVLVVVTFHDVEISRFVLICKVTGFFR
;
A
#
# COMPACT_ATOMS: atom_id res chain seq x y z
N MET A 1 16.17 0.10 19.62
CA MET A 1 14.70 0.35 19.65
C MET A 1 14.11 0.16 18.26
N LEU A 2 13.83 1.16 17.40
CA LEU A 2 13.05 0.92 16.17
C LEU A 2 13.63 -0.12 15.17
N LEU A 3 14.95 -0.33 15.17
CA LEU A 3 15.62 -1.40 14.42
C LEU A 3 15.67 -2.76 15.13
N VAL A 4 15.51 -2.78 16.47
CA VAL A 4 15.37 -4.02 17.27
C VAL A 4 13.94 -4.55 17.15
N LEU A 5 12.99 -3.60 17.20
CA LEU A 5 11.60 -3.66 16.73
C LEU A 5 11.44 -3.98 15.23
N PHE A 6 12.54 -4.29 14.54
CA PHE A 6 12.54 -4.88 13.20
C PHE A 6 12.95 -6.36 13.25
N SER A 7 14.05 -6.67 13.93
CA SER A 7 14.68 -8.02 13.95
C SER A 7 13.73 -9.13 14.35
N LEU A 8 13.01 -8.91 15.43
CA LEU A 8 12.28 -9.94 16.15
C LEU A 8 10.86 -10.12 15.60
N ALA A 9 10.37 -9.14 14.85
CA ALA A 9 9.18 -9.25 14.02
C ALA A 9 9.30 -10.44 13.06
N LEU A 10 10.41 -10.51 12.32
CA LEU A 10 10.65 -11.41 11.18
C LEU A 10 10.65 -12.91 11.52
N ILE A 11 10.62 -13.29 12.80
CA ILE A 11 10.83 -14.65 13.34
C ILE A 11 9.61 -15.59 13.15
N ILE A 12 8.62 -15.21 12.33
CA ILE A 12 7.31 -15.90 12.20
C ILE A 12 6.89 -16.18 10.72
N ILE A 13 7.71 -15.84 9.71
CA ILE A 13 7.18 -15.26 8.44
C ILE A 13 7.64 -15.98 7.13
N SER A 14 6.78 -15.97 6.07
CA SER A 14 7.01 -16.59 4.73
C SER A 14 6.27 -15.88 3.55
N LEU A 15 6.45 -16.07 2.22
CA LEU A 15 7.57 -16.58 1.37
C LEU A 15 7.73 -15.73 0.06
N GLN A 16 7.39 -16.26 -1.13
CA GLN A 16 7.67 -15.65 -2.45
C GLN A 16 6.45 -15.53 -3.38
N GLY A 17 5.39 -16.29 -3.17
CA GLY A 17 4.20 -16.26 -4.02
C GLY A 17 3.30 -15.05 -3.76
N ILE A 18 2.89 -14.38 -4.83
CA ILE A 18 1.45 -14.38 -5.05
C ILE A 18 1.14 -15.75 -5.67
N GLN A 19 0.23 -16.51 -5.07
CA GLN A 19 -0.53 -17.54 -5.78
C GLN A 19 -1.96 -17.03 -5.86
N VAL A 20 -2.47 -16.79 -7.07
CA VAL A 20 -3.90 -16.58 -7.28
C VAL A 20 -4.51 -17.84 -7.88
N ASP A 21 -5.49 -18.41 -7.18
CA ASP A 21 -6.39 -19.42 -7.73
C ASP A 21 -7.71 -18.75 -8.12
N PHE A 22 -8.33 -19.21 -9.21
CA PHE A 22 -9.75 -18.97 -9.44
C PHE A 22 -10.58 -19.75 -8.42
N GLU A 23 -11.53 -19.09 -7.73
CA GLU A 23 -12.51 -19.72 -6.84
C GLU A 23 -13.87 -19.86 -7.55
N ARG A 24 -14.28 -18.85 -8.33
CA ARG A 24 -15.57 -18.81 -9.07
C ARG A 24 -15.47 -17.92 -10.32
N PHE A 25 -16.25 -18.25 -11.35
CA PHE A 25 -16.54 -17.42 -12.51
C PHE A 25 -18.00 -17.69 -12.90
N ASP A 26 -18.83 -16.66 -12.99
CA ASP A 26 -20.22 -16.74 -13.43
C ASP A 26 -20.60 -15.57 -14.34
N GLN A 27 -21.51 -15.82 -15.28
CA GLN A 27 -22.28 -14.77 -15.94
C GLN A 27 -23.57 -14.53 -15.14
N LEU A 28 -23.86 -13.28 -14.78
CA LEU A 28 -25.04 -12.91 -13.99
C LEU A 28 -26.16 -12.31 -14.85
N SER A 29 -25.81 -11.65 -15.96
CA SER A 29 -26.76 -11.03 -16.90
C SER A 29 -26.19 -10.95 -18.32
N GLY A 30 -26.99 -10.44 -19.27
CA GLY A 30 -26.51 -10.11 -20.61
C GLY A 30 -26.33 -11.26 -21.59
N TYR A 31 -27.12 -12.33 -21.43
CA TYR A 31 -27.15 -13.52 -22.30
C TYR A 31 -27.38 -13.22 -23.79
N ASN A 32 -27.91 -12.03 -24.11
CA ASN A 32 -28.14 -11.54 -25.48
C ASN A 32 -26.91 -10.87 -26.14
N PHE A 33 -25.82 -10.65 -25.38
CA PHE A 33 -24.56 -10.10 -25.87
C PHE A 33 -23.41 -11.10 -25.75
N TYR A 34 -23.38 -11.86 -24.65
CA TYR A 34 -22.43 -12.94 -24.41
C TYR A 34 -23.17 -14.19 -23.93
N ASN A 35 -22.73 -15.37 -24.34
CA ASN A 35 -23.15 -16.65 -23.79
C ASN A 35 -21.92 -17.43 -23.29
N SER A 36 -21.77 -17.51 -21.97
CA SER A 36 -20.61 -18.12 -21.32
C SER A 36 -20.89 -19.53 -20.81
N SER A 37 -20.07 -20.50 -21.25
CA SER A 37 -19.91 -21.81 -20.60
C SER A 37 -18.63 -21.91 -19.76
N LEU A 38 -17.88 -20.80 -19.62
CA LEU A 38 -16.69 -20.71 -18.76
C LEU A 38 -17.02 -21.10 -17.32
N ARG A 39 -16.28 -22.06 -16.78
CA ARG A 39 -16.41 -22.50 -15.39
C ARG A 39 -15.04 -22.76 -14.77
N VAL A 40 -14.94 -22.47 -13.48
CA VAL A 40 -13.78 -22.81 -12.66
C VAL A 40 -13.82 -24.31 -12.36
N ARG A 41 -12.73 -25.03 -12.67
CA ARG A 41 -12.62 -26.47 -12.41
C ARG A 41 -11.30 -26.83 -11.77
N LYS A 42 -11.32 -27.86 -10.93
CA LYS A 42 -10.09 -28.53 -10.49
C LYS A 42 -9.45 -29.25 -11.67
N TYR A 43 -8.17 -29.00 -11.92
CA TYR A 43 -7.39 -29.63 -13.01
C TYR A 43 -6.62 -30.84 -12.50
N ASN A 44 -5.89 -30.68 -11.38
CA ASN A 44 -5.19 -31.76 -10.68
C ASN A 44 -5.34 -31.56 -9.15
N ARG A 45 -4.53 -32.25 -8.31
CA ARG A 45 -4.66 -32.14 -6.84
C ARG A 45 -4.43 -30.72 -6.29
N THR A 46 -3.57 -29.92 -6.92
CA THR A 46 -3.08 -28.61 -6.44
C THR A 46 -3.47 -27.43 -7.34
N MET A 47 -3.90 -27.66 -8.58
CA MET A 47 -4.13 -26.63 -9.59
C MET A 47 -5.62 -26.51 -9.97
N VAL A 48 -6.10 -25.27 -10.05
CA VAL A 48 -7.46 -24.90 -10.47
C VAL A 48 -7.36 -24.04 -11.74
N THR A 49 -8.27 -24.26 -12.69
CA THR A 49 -8.22 -23.61 -14.01
C THR A 49 -9.62 -23.19 -14.47
N LEU A 50 -9.69 -22.10 -15.23
CA LEU A 50 -10.87 -21.70 -15.98
C LEU A 50 -10.96 -22.55 -17.28
N ASN A 51 -12.14 -23.10 -17.59
CA ASN A 51 -12.32 -23.93 -18.78
C ASN A 51 -13.73 -23.77 -19.36
N GLY A 52 -13.84 -23.62 -20.68
CA GLY A 52 -15.11 -23.51 -21.40
C GLY A 52 -15.03 -22.59 -22.62
N THR A 53 -16.16 -22.01 -23.00
CA THR A 53 -16.28 -21.04 -24.10
C THR A 53 -16.95 -19.75 -23.65
N LEU A 54 -16.60 -18.65 -24.31
CA LEU A 54 -17.29 -17.37 -24.23
C LEU A 54 -17.72 -16.98 -25.66
N ALA A 55 -19.01 -17.14 -25.96
CA ALA A 55 -19.55 -16.72 -27.25
C ALA A 55 -20.01 -15.26 -27.18
N VAL A 56 -19.35 -14.38 -27.93
CA VAL A 56 -19.86 -13.05 -28.26
C VAL A 56 -20.96 -13.25 -29.30
N VAL A 57 -22.21 -12.99 -28.94
CA VAL A 57 -23.39 -13.29 -29.80
C VAL A 57 -23.96 -12.06 -30.51
N ALA A 58 -23.52 -10.85 -30.14
CA ALA A 58 -23.85 -9.59 -30.79
C ALA A 58 -22.58 -8.75 -31.03
N THR A 59 -22.56 -7.97 -32.11
CA THR A 59 -21.41 -7.12 -32.47
C THR A 59 -21.15 -6.07 -31.40
N LEU A 60 -19.94 -6.04 -30.83
CA LEU A 60 -19.55 -5.08 -29.79
C LEU A 60 -18.79 -3.91 -30.43
N ASN A 61 -19.22 -2.68 -30.15
CA ASN A 61 -18.62 -1.46 -30.70
C ASN A 61 -18.51 -0.37 -29.62
N ARG A 62 -17.93 0.79 -29.98
CA ARG A 62 -17.66 1.93 -29.09
C ARG A 62 -18.86 2.50 -28.29
N SER A 63 -20.10 2.07 -28.55
CA SER A 63 -21.25 2.41 -27.70
C SER A 63 -21.38 1.54 -26.44
N MET A 64 -20.71 0.38 -26.40
CA MET A 64 -20.65 -0.51 -25.25
C MET A 64 -19.46 -0.11 -24.35
N VAL A 65 -19.75 0.32 -23.13
CA VAL A 65 -18.78 0.80 -22.14
C VAL A 65 -18.54 -0.28 -21.08
N ILE A 66 -17.28 -0.69 -20.92
CA ILE A 66 -16.82 -1.59 -19.87
C ILE A 66 -16.45 -0.79 -18.62
N SER A 67 -16.93 -1.25 -17.46
CA SER A 67 -16.50 -0.79 -16.15
C SER A 67 -16.24 -1.98 -15.23
N THR A 68 -15.54 -1.73 -14.10
CA THR A 68 -15.22 -2.77 -13.11
C THR A 68 -15.45 -2.29 -11.69
N ASP A 69 -15.98 -3.18 -10.86
CA ASP A 69 -16.10 -3.00 -9.42
C ASP A 69 -15.35 -4.12 -8.70
N PHE A 70 -14.42 -3.75 -7.81
CA PHE A 70 -13.64 -4.69 -7.01
C PHE A 70 -14.17 -4.73 -5.58
N PHE A 71 -14.19 -5.91 -4.98
CA PHE A 71 -14.57 -6.13 -3.60
C PHE A 71 -13.59 -7.12 -2.94
N HIS A 72 -13.30 -6.89 -1.66
CA HIS A 72 -12.33 -7.68 -0.89
C HIS A 72 -12.96 -8.28 0.36
N SER A 73 -12.50 -9.47 0.71
CA SER A 73 -12.87 -10.23 1.89
C SER A 73 -11.59 -10.78 2.52
N SER A 74 -10.92 -9.95 3.32
CA SER A 74 -9.68 -10.26 4.04
C SER A 74 -9.78 -11.56 4.88
N ARG A 75 -10.96 -11.86 5.42
CA ARG A 75 -11.23 -13.09 6.19
C ARG A 75 -11.57 -14.31 5.32
N GLY A 76 -11.97 -14.12 4.06
CA GLY A 76 -12.38 -15.21 3.16
C GLY A 76 -13.71 -15.87 3.50
N ASN A 77 -14.54 -15.23 4.31
CA ASN A 77 -15.85 -15.73 4.76
C ASN A 77 -17.00 -15.34 3.81
N GLN A 78 -16.69 -15.01 2.55
CA GLN A 78 -17.61 -14.50 1.52
C GLN A 78 -18.37 -13.21 1.91
N GLN A 79 -17.97 -12.51 2.97
CA GLN A 79 -18.42 -11.16 3.26
C GLN A 79 -17.47 -10.18 2.57
N PHE A 80 -17.98 -9.46 1.57
CA PHE A 80 -17.20 -8.65 0.63
C PHE A 80 -17.46 -7.15 0.83
N ASN A 81 -16.42 -6.39 1.10
CA ASN A 81 -16.46 -4.91 1.16
C ASN A 81 -16.02 -4.33 -0.19
N HIS A 82 -16.64 -3.26 -0.67
CA HIS A 82 -16.22 -2.59 -1.90
C HIS A 82 -14.81 -2.01 -1.74
N TYR A 83 -13.88 -2.43 -2.59
CA TYR A 83 -12.48 -2.02 -2.56
C TYR A 83 -12.25 -0.84 -3.54
N PRO A 84 -11.50 0.22 -3.19
CA PRO A 84 -11.37 1.42 -4.00
C PRO A 84 -10.36 1.26 -5.16
N VAL A 85 -10.48 0.19 -5.93
CA VAL A 85 -9.77 -0.06 -7.19
C VAL A 85 -10.80 -0.25 -8.29
N LYS A 86 -10.54 0.34 -9.46
CA LYS A 86 -11.28 0.12 -10.71
C LYS A 86 -10.26 0.13 -11.85
N LEU A 87 -10.45 -0.71 -12.86
CA LEU A 87 -9.83 -0.49 -14.16
C LEU A 87 -10.49 0.73 -14.83
N PRO A 88 -9.82 1.45 -15.74
CA PRO A 88 -10.40 2.59 -16.44
C PRO A 88 -11.72 2.24 -17.12
N THR A 89 -12.79 2.96 -16.77
CA THR A 89 -14.09 2.84 -17.47
C THR A 89 -13.94 3.43 -18.87
N GLN A 90 -14.07 2.59 -19.89
CA GLN A 90 -13.77 2.92 -21.30
C GLN A 90 -14.73 2.18 -22.23
N ASP A 91 -14.80 2.58 -23.50
CA ASP A 91 -15.50 1.76 -24.50
C ASP A 91 -14.79 0.44 -24.76
N VAL A 92 -15.52 -0.59 -25.20
CA VAL A 92 -15.03 -1.96 -25.38
C VAL A 92 -13.80 -2.05 -26.30
N CYS A 93 -13.66 -1.15 -27.28
CA CYS A 93 -12.54 -1.16 -28.21
C CYS A 93 -11.28 -0.56 -27.58
N ASP A 94 -11.40 0.60 -26.92
CA ASP A 94 -10.27 1.21 -26.19
C ASP A 94 -9.87 0.35 -24.99
N PHE A 95 -10.82 -0.29 -24.31
CA PHE A 95 -10.56 -1.27 -23.26
C PHE A 95 -9.77 -2.48 -23.79
N MET A 96 -10.19 -3.07 -24.92
CA MET A 96 -9.47 -4.19 -25.53
C MET A 96 -8.07 -3.80 -26.04
N GLN A 97 -7.90 -2.58 -26.55
CA GLN A 97 -6.58 -2.07 -26.96
C GLN A 97 -5.63 -1.95 -25.76
N ASN A 98 -6.08 -1.33 -24.66
CA ASN A 98 -5.31 -1.24 -23.42
C ASN A 98 -5.06 -2.62 -22.79
N PHE A 99 -6.04 -3.53 -22.87
CA PHE A 99 -5.89 -4.91 -22.41
C PHE A 99 -4.79 -5.64 -23.20
N TYR A 100 -4.71 -5.46 -24.53
CA TYR A 100 -3.63 -6.05 -25.33
C TYR A 100 -2.26 -5.44 -25.03
N ALA A 101 -2.19 -4.13 -24.78
CA ALA A 101 -0.94 -3.45 -24.44
C ALA A 101 -0.31 -3.98 -23.12
N ASP A 102 -1.14 -4.16 -22.08
CA ASP A 102 -0.66 -4.56 -20.75
C ASP A 102 -0.66 -6.09 -20.52
N TYR A 103 -1.52 -6.86 -21.19
CA TYR A 103 -1.83 -8.26 -20.83
C TYR A 103 -1.74 -9.29 -21.97
N ARG A 104 -1.10 -8.96 -23.10
CA ARG A 104 -0.94 -9.85 -24.28
C ARG A 104 -0.60 -11.32 -23.92
N GLU A 105 0.47 -11.53 -23.15
CA GLU A 105 0.99 -12.86 -22.77
C GLU A 105 -0.02 -13.73 -21.99
N TYR A 106 -1.13 -13.13 -21.51
CA TYR A 106 -2.17 -13.81 -20.76
C TYR A 106 -3.39 -14.22 -21.59
N VAL A 107 -3.46 -13.89 -22.88
CA VAL A 107 -4.54 -14.29 -23.81
C VAL A 107 -4.09 -15.01 -25.08
N GLU A 108 -2.78 -15.13 -25.34
CA GLU A 108 -2.23 -15.86 -26.51
C GLU A 108 -2.59 -17.37 -26.55
N ASP A 109 -3.01 -17.96 -25.42
CA ASP A 109 -3.52 -19.34 -25.32
C ASP A 109 -5.05 -19.46 -25.41
N MET A 110 -5.77 -18.36 -25.69
CA MET A 110 -7.21 -18.36 -25.94
C MET A 110 -7.49 -18.37 -27.45
N VAL A 111 -8.15 -19.43 -27.93
CA VAL A 111 -8.41 -19.59 -29.37
C VAL A 111 -9.60 -18.71 -29.77
N ASN A 112 -9.47 -18.03 -30.93
CA ASN A 112 -10.49 -17.15 -31.51
C ASN A 112 -10.85 -15.93 -30.63
N MET A 113 -9.85 -15.42 -29.89
CA MET A 113 -9.89 -14.09 -29.27
C MET A 113 -9.87 -12.99 -30.36
N PRO A 114 -10.49 -11.81 -30.15
CA PRO A 114 -10.40 -10.70 -31.12
C PRO A 114 -8.96 -10.23 -31.35
N GLU A 115 -8.64 -9.82 -32.57
CA GLU A 115 -7.27 -9.40 -32.91
C GLU A 115 -6.91 -8.04 -32.28
N GLU A 116 -5.61 -7.75 -32.17
CA GLU A 116 -5.11 -6.50 -31.61
C GLU A 116 -5.54 -5.30 -32.46
N GLY A 117 -6.37 -4.43 -31.88
CA GLY A 117 -6.99 -3.31 -32.60
C GLY A 117 -8.29 -3.65 -33.34
N GLU A 118 -8.81 -4.88 -33.23
CA GLU A 118 -10.06 -5.28 -33.89
C GLU A 118 -11.28 -4.58 -33.27
N CYS A 119 -11.82 -3.60 -33.98
CA CYS A 119 -13.03 -2.86 -33.60
C CYS A 119 -13.85 -2.51 -34.85
N PRO A 120 -15.18 -2.79 -34.89
CA PRO A 120 -15.98 -3.45 -33.86
C PRO A 120 -15.74 -4.97 -33.81
N ILE A 121 -15.90 -5.56 -32.62
CA ILE A 121 -15.71 -7.00 -32.40
C ILE A 121 -16.91 -7.76 -32.97
N ALA A 122 -16.68 -8.48 -34.07
CA ALA A 122 -17.70 -9.35 -34.68
C ALA A 122 -18.06 -10.56 -33.78
N PRO A 123 -19.32 -11.07 -33.83
CA PRO A 123 -19.75 -12.25 -33.08
C PRO A 123 -18.88 -13.48 -33.34
N ARG A 124 -18.43 -14.15 -32.27
CA ARG A 124 -17.54 -15.32 -32.33
C ARG A 124 -17.56 -16.13 -31.03
N THR A 125 -17.12 -17.38 -31.09
CA THR A 125 -16.89 -18.22 -29.91
C THR A 125 -15.41 -18.23 -29.55
N ILE A 126 -15.05 -17.64 -28.41
CA ILE A 126 -13.71 -17.71 -27.81
C ILE A 126 -13.62 -19.01 -27.01
N TYR A 127 -12.52 -19.76 -27.14
CA TYR A 127 -12.29 -21.02 -26.43
C TYR A 127 -11.16 -20.87 -25.40
N VAL A 128 -11.47 -21.12 -24.13
CA VAL A 128 -10.53 -21.00 -23.00
C VAL A 128 -10.28 -22.39 -22.43
N THR A 129 -9.11 -22.97 -22.74
CA THR A 129 -8.79 -24.36 -22.41
C THR A 129 -7.86 -24.46 -21.21
N ASN A 130 -8.39 -24.79 -20.04
CA ASN A 130 -7.62 -25.00 -18.80
C ASN A 130 -6.71 -23.82 -18.39
N LYS A 131 -7.16 -22.58 -18.60
CA LYS A 131 -6.41 -21.37 -18.28
C LYS A 131 -6.12 -21.27 -16.77
N ILE A 132 -4.85 -21.22 -16.40
CA ILE A 132 -4.38 -20.90 -15.03
C ILE A 132 -4.54 -19.39 -14.82
N PHE A 133 -4.83 -18.95 -13.60
CA PHE A 133 -4.92 -17.51 -13.32
C PHE A 133 -3.59 -16.81 -13.64
N PRO A 134 -3.57 -15.72 -14.43
CA PRO A 134 -2.36 -14.96 -14.77
C PRO A 134 -1.82 -14.19 -13.56
N THR A 135 -1.19 -14.90 -12.63
CA THR A 135 -0.88 -14.38 -11.29
C THR A 135 0.11 -13.20 -11.31
N LYS A 136 0.97 -13.12 -12.34
CA LYS A 136 1.86 -11.98 -12.61
C LYS A 136 1.11 -10.70 -13.03
N ALA A 137 -0.08 -10.81 -13.63
CA ALA A 137 -0.90 -9.69 -14.06
C ALA A 137 -1.54 -8.92 -12.87
N ILE A 138 -1.49 -9.47 -11.66
CA ILE A 138 -2.05 -8.83 -10.48
C ILE A 138 -1.07 -7.79 -9.93
N PRO A 139 -1.50 -6.52 -9.77
CA PRO A 139 -0.67 -5.50 -9.15
C PRO A 139 -0.24 -5.89 -7.72
N PRO A 140 1.03 -5.69 -7.32
CA PRO A 140 1.53 -6.13 -6.01
C PRO A 140 0.86 -5.53 -4.76
N PHE A 141 -0.05 -4.56 -4.92
CA PHE A 141 -0.82 -3.86 -3.88
C PHE A 141 -2.21 -4.48 -3.60
N PHE A 142 -2.54 -5.64 -4.19
CA PHE A 142 -3.76 -6.38 -3.84
C PHE A 142 -3.52 -7.16 -2.52
N PRO A 143 -4.08 -6.74 -1.37
CA PRO A 143 -3.94 -7.45 -0.11
C PRO A 143 -4.51 -8.89 -0.17
N PRO A 144 -3.99 -9.81 0.67
CA PRO A 144 -4.42 -11.19 0.67
C PRO A 144 -5.86 -11.38 1.18
N GLY A 145 -6.47 -12.53 0.87
CA GLY A 145 -7.89 -12.82 1.15
C GLY A 145 -8.65 -13.28 -0.10
N LEU A 146 -9.98 -13.32 -0.03
CA LEU A 146 -10.85 -13.52 -1.19
C LEU A 146 -11.14 -12.17 -1.86
N TRP A 147 -11.10 -12.17 -3.19
CA TRP A 147 -11.49 -11.05 -4.04
C TRP A 147 -12.72 -11.41 -4.84
N LYS A 148 -13.62 -10.46 -5.04
CA LYS A 148 -14.72 -10.52 -6.01
C LYS A 148 -14.58 -9.34 -6.95
N VAL A 149 -14.67 -9.60 -8.25
CA VAL A 149 -14.61 -8.58 -9.30
C VAL A 149 -15.86 -8.71 -10.16
N PHE A 150 -16.59 -7.61 -10.34
CA PHE A 150 -17.57 -7.50 -11.40
C PHE A 150 -16.93 -6.87 -12.64
N ILE A 151 -17.15 -7.49 -13.80
CA ILE A 151 -16.92 -6.86 -15.09
C ILE A 151 -18.30 -6.54 -15.66
N ILE A 152 -18.58 -5.25 -15.83
CA ILE A 152 -19.90 -4.72 -16.19
C ILE A 152 -19.79 -4.11 -17.59
N ASN A 153 -20.68 -4.49 -18.50
CA ASN A 153 -20.84 -3.82 -19.79
C ASN A 153 -22.14 -3.04 -19.78
N SER A 154 -22.09 -1.79 -20.24
CA SER A 154 -23.21 -0.88 -20.26
C SER A 154 -23.38 -0.20 -21.61
N LEU A 155 -24.63 0.07 -21.99
CA LEU A 155 -25.00 0.73 -23.24
C LEU A 155 -25.87 1.94 -22.87
N ASN A 156 -25.47 3.15 -23.27
CA ASN A 156 -26.14 4.40 -22.89
C ASN A 156 -26.37 4.54 -21.36
N ASN A 157 -25.36 4.17 -20.56
CA ASN A 157 -25.39 4.08 -19.08
C ASN A 157 -26.38 3.06 -18.47
N VAL A 158 -27.04 2.22 -19.28
CA VAL A 158 -27.83 1.07 -18.80
C VAL A 158 -26.92 -0.16 -18.71
N GLU A 159 -26.92 -0.86 -17.58
CA GLU A 159 -26.21 -2.14 -17.44
C GLU A 159 -26.86 -3.21 -18.33
N MET A 160 -26.07 -3.77 -19.25
CA MET A 160 -26.53 -4.82 -20.18
C MET A 160 -25.97 -6.20 -19.83
N VAL A 161 -24.76 -6.27 -19.25
CA VAL A 161 -24.04 -7.52 -18.95
C VAL A 161 -23.24 -7.36 -17.67
N ARG A 162 -23.23 -8.39 -16.82
CA ARG A 162 -22.37 -8.50 -15.63
C ARG A 162 -21.79 -9.90 -15.52
N PHE A 163 -20.46 -9.99 -15.41
CA PHE A 163 -19.74 -11.20 -15.00
C PHE A 163 -19.25 -11.03 -13.56
N GLU A 164 -19.21 -12.13 -12.79
CA GLU A 164 -18.59 -12.22 -11.47
C GLU A 164 -17.37 -13.15 -11.52
N ILE A 165 -16.22 -12.66 -11.05
CA ILE A 165 -14.99 -13.45 -10.88
C ILE A 165 -14.60 -13.44 -9.40
N ILE A 166 -14.23 -14.59 -8.83
CA ILE A 166 -13.71 -14.69 -7.47
C ILE A 166 -12.31 -15.34 -7.47
N ALA A 167 -11.37 -14.75 -6.73
CA ALA A 167 -9.93 -15.09 -6.72
C ALA A 167 -9.30 -14.99 -5.31
N LYS A 168 -8.12 -15.60 -5.04
CA LYS A 168 -7.62 -15.78 -3.65
C LYS A 168 -6.09 -15.89 -3.43
N PHE A 169 -5.54 -15.38 -2.31
CA PHE A 169 -4.08 -15.14 -2.03
C PHE A 169 -3.59 -15.61 -0.61
N ASP A 170 -2.31 -16.02 -0.36
CA ASP A 170 -1.78 -16.54 0.95
C ASP A 170 -0.20 -16.46 1.20
N PHE A 171 0.31 -16.93 2.38
CA PHE A 171 1.74 -17.31 2.73
C PHE A 171 2.25 -18.59 1.96
N GLU A 172 3.51 -19.11 2.17
CA GLU A 172 3.99 -20.32 1.42
C GLU A 172 5.08 -21.31 2.02
N ARG A 173 6.28 -20.94 2.58
CA ARG A 173 7.37 -21.90 3.06
C ARG A 173 8.39 -21.33 4.08
N THR A 174 9.06 -22.16 4.88
CA THR A 174 10.25 -21.86 5.72
C THR A 174 11.21 -23.08 5.74
N GLU A 175 12.51 -22.93 6.04
CA GLU A 175 13.48 -24.05 6.02
C GLU A 175 14.68 -23.89 7.00
N GLN A 176 15.14 -25.02 7.56
CA GLN A 176 16.44 -25.12 8.28
C GLN A 176 17.52 -25.57 7.31
N LEU A 177 18.66 -24.84 7.24
CA LEU A 177 19.77 -25.18 6.35
C LEU A 177 20.94 -25.86 7.07
N SER A 178 21.20 -25.52 8.34
CA SER A 178 22.29 -26.12 9.12
C SER A 178 22.02 -26.16 10.63
N GLY A 179 22.93 -26.75 11.40
CA GLY A 179 22.81 -26.87 12.86
C GLY A 179 21.76 -27.89 13.33
N PHE A 180 21.58 -28.98 12.58
CA PHE A 180 20.62 -30.05 12.89
C PHE A 180 20.96 -30.82 14.19
N ASP A 181 22.18 -30.65 14.69
CA ASP A 181 22.73 -31.12 15.96
C ASP A 181 22.38 -30.19 17.13
N VAL A 182 22.40 -28.87 16.91
CA VAL A 182 22.02 -27.84 17.91
C VAL A 182 20.49 -27.70 18.03
N PHE A 183 19.80 -27.69 16.90
CA PHE A 183 18.36 -27.47 16.78
C PHE A 183 17.71 -28.50 15.85
N ALA A 184 16.47 -28.89 16.13
CA ALA A 184 15.63 -29.56 15.14
C ALA A 184 14.33 -28.77 14.92
N SER A 185 14.13 -28.27 13.70
CA SER A 185 12.89 -27.63 13.29
C SER A 185 12.03 -28.55 12.45
N THR A 186 10.77 -28.68 12.86
CA THR A 186 9.65 -29.18 12.03
C THR A 186 8.68 -28.05 11.67
N LEU A 187 9.07 -26.79 11.94
CA LEU A 187 8.32 -25.61 11.51
C LEU A 187 8.16 -25.65 10.00
N ARG A 188 6.91 -25.59 9.55
CA ARG A 188 6.55 -25.53 8.15
C ARG A 188 5.38 -24.57 7.98
N VAL A 189 5.27 -24.07 6.77
CA VAL A 189 4.10 -23.28 6.37
C VAL A 189 3.06 -24.25 5.83
N ARG A 190 1.83 -24.17 6.35
CA ARG A 190 0.74 -25.06 5.96
C ARG A 190 -0.56 -24.30 5.74
N LYS A 191 -1.38 -24.79 4.81
CA LYS A 191 -2.74 -24.30 4.64
C LYS A 191 -3.62 -24.76 5.80
N TYR A 192 -4.25 -23.80 6.49
CA TYR A 192 -5.11 -24.04 7.65
C TYR A 192 -6.59 -24.09 7.24
N ASN A 193 -7.02 -23.12 6.42
CA ASN A 193 -8.32 -23.12 5.76
C ASN A 193 -8.16 -22.58 4.30
N ARG A 194 -9.21 -22.06 3.65
CA ARG A 194 -9.07 -21.53 2.28
C ARG A 194 -8.18 -20.28 2.19
N THR A 195 -8.35 -19.30 3.09
CA THR A 195 -7.72 -17.95 3.12
C THR A 195 -6.71 -17.74 4.24
N THR A 196 -6.47 -18.76 5.06
CA THR A 196 -5.47 -18.72 6.13
C THR A 196 -4.49 -19.84 5.88
N ILE A 197 -3.28 -19.45 5.50
CA ILE A 197 -2.08 -20.26 5.66
C ILE A 197 -1.42 -19.83 6.98
N VAL A 198 -0.63 -20.71 7.60
CA VAL A 198 -0.07 -20.53 8.94
C VAL A 198 1.31 -21.15 9.05
N LEU A 199 2.13 -20.63 9.96
CA LEU A 199 3.28 -21.33 10.49
C LEU A 199 2.81 -22.38 11.51
N ASN A 200 3.24 -23.63 11.36
CA ASN A 200 2.92 -24.73 12.27
C ASN A 200 4.09 -25.71 12.37
N GLY A 201 4.43 -26.15 13.59
CA GLY A 201 5.41 -27.19 13.86
C GLY A 201 6.12 -26.99 15.19
N THR A 202 7.08 -27.85 15.49
CA THR A 202 7.93 -27.78 16.68
C THR A 202 9.33 -27.28 16.33
N PHE A 203 9.86 -26.38 17.14
CA PHE A 203 11.27 -25.99 17.17
C PHE A 203 11.90 -26.53 18.46
N ALA A 204 12.81 -27.51 18.35
CA ALA A 204 13.45 -28.15 19.48
C ALA A 204 14.90 -27.65 19.64
N SER A 205 15.26 -27.16 20.82
CA SER A 205 16.66 -27.00 21.23
C SER A 205 17.17 -28.32 21.81
N LYS A 206 18.29 -28.83 21.27
CA LYS A 206 18.87 -30.13 21.67
C LYS A 206 19.91 -30.02 22.78
N ILE A 207 20.56 -28.86 22.89
CA ILE A 207 21.64 -28.58 23.83
C ILE A 207 21.29 -27.44 24.78
N VAL A 208 22.06 -27.28 25.85
CA VAL A 208 21.92 -26.12 26.75
C VAL A 208 22.41 -24.87 26.04
N LEU A 209 21.52 -23.89 25.91
CA LEU A 209 21.74 -22.65 25.18
C LEU A 209 21.90 -21.48 26.17
N ASN A 210 22.94 -20.69 26.01
CA ASN A 210 23.29 -19.58 26.91
C ASN A 210 23.97 -18.43 26.15
N ASN A 211 24.44 -17.41 26.86
CA ASN A 211 25.07 -16.23 26.27
C ASN A 211 26.46 -16.41 25.65
N SER A 212 27.03 -17.64 25.63
CA SER A 212 28.16 -17.94 24.73
C SER A 212 27.73 -18.04 23.25
N TYR A 213 26.44 -18.27 23.00
CA TYR A 213 25.85 -18.21 21.67
C TYR A 213 25.43 -16.78 21.33
N ARG A 214 25.76 -16.33 20.12
CA ARG A 214 25.34 -15.04 19.56
C ARG A 214 24.39 -15.28 18.38
N VAL A 215 23.24 -14.60 18.38
CA VAL A 215 22.33 -14.57 17.23
C VAL A 215 22.64 -13.35 16.38
N SER A 216 22.75 -13.54 15.06
CA SER A 216 22.77 -12.46 14.08
C SER A 216 21.77 -12.75 12.95
N THR A 217 21.49 -11.73 12.14
CA THR A 217 20.60 -11.86 10.98
C THR A 217 21.11 -11.06 9.79
N ASP A 218 21.12 -11.70 8.63
CA ASP A 218 21.46 -11.07 7.35
C ASP A 218 20.19 -10.95 6.50
N LEU A 219 19.94 -9.77 5.92
CA LEU A 219 18.80 -9.52 5.04
C LEU A 219 19.24 -9.33 3.59
N PHE A 220 18.45 -9.86 2.67
CA PHE A 220 18.61 -9.67 1.23
C PHE A 220 17.26 -9.33 0.60
N HIS A 221 17.22 -8.33 -0.28
CA HIS A 221 16.01 -7.83 -0.92
C HIS A 221 15.98 -8.19 -2.42
N SER A 222 14.80 -8.58 -2.90
CA SER A 222 14.47 -8.71 -4.33
C SER A 222 13.31 -7.77 -4.66
N PRO A 223 13.57 -6.58 -5.24
CA PRO A 223 12.52 -5.61 -5.56
C PRO A 223 11.47 -6.13 -6.55
N LEU A 224 11.85 -7.06 -7.43
CA LEU A 224 11.07 -7.50 -8.59
C LEU A 224 10.30 -8.82 -8.38
N GLY A 225 10.43 -9.49 -7.23
CA GLY A 225 9.78 -10.79 -7.02
C GLY A 225 10.44 -11.99 -7.73
N ASN A 226 11.51 -11.76 -8.49
CA ASN A 226 12.11 -12.72 -9.42
C ASN A 226 13.17 -13.65 -8.78
N GLN A 227 13.16 -13.79 -7.45
CA GLN A 227 14.12 -14.55 -6.65
C GLN A 227 15.61 -14.09 -6.74
N GLN A 228 15.91 -12.99 -7.43
CA GLN A 228 17.25 -12.39 -7.43
C GLN A 228 17.43 -11.50 -6.21
N PHE A 229 18.30 -11.90 -5.28
CA PHE A 229 18.44 -11.30 -3.96
C PHE A 229 19.75 -10.50 -3.83
N ASN A 230 19.65 -9.20 -3.56
CA ASN A 230 20.79 -8.34 -3.25
C ASN A 230 20.89 -8.15 -1.72
N HIS A 231 22.09 -8.22 -1.14
CA HIS A 231 22.28 -7.97 0.29
C HIS A 231 21.78 -6.56 0.66
N TYR A 232 20.83 -6.47 1.58
CA TYR A 232 20.23 -5.21 2.00
C TYR A 232 21.01 -4.61 3.18
N PRO A 233 21.37 -3.32 3.17
CA PRO A 233 22.33 -2.75 4.14
C PRO A 233 21.80 -2.58 5.58
N MET A 234 20.57 -3.02 5.87
CA MET A 234 20.04 -3.06 7.23
C MET A 234 20.69 -4.21 8.01
N LYS A 235 21.64 -3.87 8.88
CA LYS A 235 22.18 -4.81 9.87
C LYS A 235 21.40 -4.69 11.17
N LEU A 236 20.73 -5.77 11.54
CA LEU A 236 20.10 -5.92 12.84
C LEU A 236 21.21 -6.21 13.88
N PRO A 237 21.15 -5.66 15.10
CA PRO A 237 22.24 -5.83 16.07
C PRO A 237 22.33 -7.30 16.50
N ALA A 238 23.52 -7.89 16.35
CA ALA A 238 23.78 -9.22 16.87
C ALA A 238 23.76 -9.20 18.40
N GLN A 239 22.99 -10.10 19.01
CA GLN A 239 22.74 -10.17 20.46
C GLN A 239 23.21 -11.51 21.03
N GLN A 240 23.49 -11.57 22.33
CA GLN A 240 23.69 -12.86 23.01
C GLN A 240 22.32 -13.57 23.12
N LEU A 241 22.32 -14.90 23.11
CA LEU A 241 21.09 -15.67 22.86
C LEU A 241 20.00 -15.51 23.93
N CYS A 242 20.34 -15.32 25.20
CA CYS A 242 19.33 -15.03 26.23
C CYS A 242 18.81 -13.59 26.10
N ASP A 243 19.69 -12.60 25.87
CA ASP A 243 19.32 -11.19 25.63
C ASP A 243 18.33 -11.04 24.47
N PHE A 244 18.57 -11.81 23.39
CA PHE A 244 17.71 -11.91 22.22
C PHE A 244 16.32 -12.48 22.55
N MET A 245 16.26 -13.51 23.41
CA MET A 245 15.00 -14.12 23.85
C MET A 245 14.22 -13.23 24.82
N ASP A 246 14.89 -12.43 25.64
CA ASP A 246 14.23 -11.41 26.47
C ASP A 246 13.76 -10.22 25.62
N SER A 247 14.53 -9.79 24.61
CA SER A 247 14.10 -8.79 23.64
C SER A 247 12.88 -9.27 22.83
N LEU A 248 12.81 -10.56 22.47
CA LEU A 248 11.63 -11.19 21.87
C LEU A 248 10.40 -11.10 22.79
N ARG A 249 10.58 -11.37 24.09
CA ARG A 249 9.50 -11.30 25.09
C ARG A 249 8.99 -9.87 25.26
N ASP A 250 9.90 -8.91 25.40
CA ASP A 250 9.58 -7.54 25.77
C ASP A 250 8.98 -6.74 24.62
N GLU A 251 9.56 -6.84 23.42
CA GLU A 251 9.08 -6.09 22.25
C GLU A 251 7.92 -6.81 21.53
N TYR A 252 7.76 -8.14 21.67
CA TYR A 252 6.82 -8.94 20.86
C TYR A 252 5.88 -9.87 21.63
N GLY A 253 5.84 -9.83 22.97
CA GLY A 253 4.92 -10.61 23.79
C GLY A 253 3.48 -10.75 23.25
N PRO A 254 2.80 -9.67 22.80
CA PRO A 254 1.45 -9.75 22.20
C PRO A 254 1.38 -10.63 20.94
N TYR A 255 2.45 -10.65 20.16
CA TYR A 255 2.58 -11.38 18.90
C TYR A 255 3.11 -12.82 19.08
N LEU A 256 3.56 -13.21 20.28
CA LEU A 256 3.94 -14.61 20.59
C LEU A 256 2.73 -15.51 20.90
N THR A 257 1.51 -14.98 20.83
CA THR A 257 0.26 -15.76 20.86
C THR A 257 0.32 -16.96 19.89
N LYS A 258 -0.09 -18.15 20.35
CA LYS A 258 0.04 -19.47 19.67
C LYS A 258 1.45 -20.06 19.54
N VAL A 259 2.45 -19.50 20.24
CA VAL A 259 3.76 -20.12 20.44
C VAL A 259 3.87 -20.56 21.90
N TYR A 260 4.06 -21.87 22.12
CA TYR A 260 3.95 -22.53 23.42
C TYR A 260 5.30 -23.09 23.90
N ASN A 261 5.51 -23.18 25.21
CA ASN A 261 6.74 -23.65 25.87
C ASN A 261 8.03 -22.85 25.53
N LEU A 262 7.87 -21.65 24.97
CA LEU A 262 8.94 -20.67 24.77
C LEU A 262 9.47 -20.21 26.16
N PRO A 263 10.79 -20.03 26.37
CA PRO A 263 11.36 -19.64 27.67
C PRO A 263 10.71 -18.41 28.30
N GLU A 264 10.58 -18.38 29.62
CA GLU A 264 10.10 -17.18 30.33
C GLU A 264 11.19 -16.10 30.38
N ARG A 265 10.78 -14.84 30.59
CA ARG A 265 11.69 -13.70 30.65
C ARG A 265 12.74 -13.90 31.76
N GLY A 266 14.02 -13.70 31.45
CA GLY A 266 15.15 -13.96 32.34
C GLY A 266 15.57 -15.43 32.45
N THR A 267 14.98 -16.35 31.66
CA THR A 267 15.36 -17.77 31.69
C THR A 267 16.69 -18.00 30.95
N CYS A 268 17.80 -17.86 31.66
CA CYS A 268 19.14 -18.20 31.16
C CYS A 268 19.88 -19.06 32.21
N PRO A 269 20.50 -20.21 31.84
CA PRO A 269 20.54 -20.80 30.51
C PRO A 269 19.20 -21.45 30.09
N ILE A 270 18.96 -21.47 28.78
CA ILE A 270 17.83 -22.16 28.16
C ILE A 270 18.19 -23.64 28.02
N HIS A 271 17.72 -24.44 28.97
CA HIS A 271 17.80 -25.91 28.88
C HIS A 271 17.01 -26.47 27.67
N PRO A 272 17.44 -27.61 27.09
CA PRO A 272 16.78 -28.29 25.97
C PRO A 272 15.27 -28.39 26.12
N ARG A 273 14.53 -27.95 25.11
CA ARG A 273 13.06 -27.95 25.12
C ARG A 273 12.47 -27.87 23.71
N GLU A 274 11.24 -28.34 23.59
CA GLU A 274 10.42 -28.19 22.40
C GLU A 274 9.50 -26.97 22.51
N VAL A 275 9.63 -26.02 21.58
CA VAL A 275 8.76 -24.86 21.43
C VAL A 275 7.76 -25.15 20.31
N HIS A 276 6.46 -25.15 20.62
CA HIS A 276 5.42 -25.53 19.67
C HIS A 276 4.71 -24.31 19.09
N THR A 277 4.72 -24.16 17.77
CA THR A 277 3.96 -23.12 17.05
C THR A 277 2.71 -23.76 16.45
N ILE A 278 1.52 -23.37 16.90
CA ILE A 278 0.26 -24.02 16.50
C ILE A 278 -0.62 -23.06 15.70
N ASP A 279 -0.55 -23.19 14.39
CA ASP A 279 -1.39 -22.47 13.43
C ASP A 279 -1.30 -20.95 13.59
N LYS A 280 -0.06 -20.47 13.66
CA LYS A 280 0.28 -19.07 13.81
C LYS A 280 0.08 -18.31 12.50
N ILE A 281 -0.80 -17.31 12.55
CA ILE A 281 -1.00 -16.33 11.48
C ILE A 281 0.12 -15.27 11.59
N PHE A 282 0.54 -14.74 10.43
CA PHE A 282 1.45 -13.61 10.30
C PHE A 282 0.89 -12.38 11.03
N PRO A 283 1.61 -11.80 12.00
CA PRO A 283 1.30 -10.46 12.48
C PRO A 283 1.70 -9.45 11.39
N THR A 284 0.72 -8.80 10.75
CA THR A 284 0.97 -7.75 9.75
C THR A 284 1.44 -6.45 10.40
N GLU A 285 1.04 -6.23 11.64
CA GLU A 285 1.20 -4.99 12.39
C GLU A 285 2.65 -4.73 12.82
N VAL A 286 3.51 -5.76 12.74
CA VAL A 286 4.94 -5.68 13.08
C VAL A 286 5.85 -5.43 11.89
N ILE A 287 5.34 -5.26 10.65
CA ILE A 287 6.17 -4.76 9.54
C ILE A 287 6.34 -3.24 9.72
N PRO A 288 7.56 -2.72 9.92
CA PRO A 288 7.75 -1.27 10.01
C PRO A 288 7.56 -0.60 8.65
N PRO A 289 6.92 0.60 8.59
CA PRO A 289 6.33 1.16 7.36
C PRO A 289 7.34 1.52 6.26
N PHE A 290 8.63 1.59 6.61
CA PHE A 290 9.72 1.95 5.71
C PHE A 290 10.36 0.75 4.99
N LEU A 291 9.90 -0.49 5.20
CA LEU A 291 10.44 -1.66 4.51
C LEU A 291 10.06 -1.66 3.02
N PRO A 292 11.01 -1.65 2.08
CA PRO A 292 10.67 -1.69 0.65
C PRO A 292 9.86 -2.94 0.26
N LYS A 293 8.78 -2.73 -0.52
CA LYS A 293 8.01 -3.82 -1.13
C LYS A 293 8.90 -4.78 -1.94
N GLY A 294 8.52 -6.05 -2.01
CA GLY A 294 9.30 -7.10 -2.70
C GLY A 294 9.57 -8.30 -1.80
N LEU A 295 10.56 -9.11 -2.16
CA LEU A 295 10.96 -10.29 -1.39
C LEU A 295 12.13 -9.99 -0.46
N TRP A 296 12.14 -10.66 0.68
CA TRP A 296 13.08 -10.48 1.77
C TRP A 296 13.59 -11.84 2.21
N LYS A 297 14.77 -12.25 1.74
CA LYS A 297 15.48 -13.41 2.29
C LYS A 297 16.17 -12.98 3.57
N VAL A 298 15.95 -13.72 4.65
CA VAL A 298 16.51 -13.50 5.98
C VAL A 298 17.18 -14.77 6.43
N TYR A 299 18.49 -14.71 6.66
CA TYR A 299 19.18 -15.77 7.40
C TYR A 299 19.12 -15.44 8.89
N ILE A 300 18.64 -16.39 9.70
CA ILE A 300 18.84 -16.36 11.15
C ILE A 300 20.04 -17.25 11.44
N LEU A 301 21.11 -16.64 11.97
CA LEU A 301 22.42 -17.25 12.17
C LEU A 301 22.72 -17.34 13.66
N THR A 302 23.05 -18.53 14.13
CA THR A 302 23.55 -18.77 15.49
C THR A 302 25.03 -19.05 15.44
N TRP A 303 25.81 -18.33 16.24
CA TRP A 303 27.26 -18.42 16.33
C TRP A 303 27.68 -18.90 17.71
N LEU A 304 28.76 -19.68 17.79
CA LEU A 304 29.48 -19.99 19.02
C LEU A 304 30.92 -19.46 18.85
N GLY A 305 31.23 -18.33 19.49
CA GLY A 305 32.38 -17.52 19.11
C GLY A 305 32.25 -17.04 17.65
N ASP A 306 33.23 -17.37 16.82
CA ASP A 306 33.26 -17.05 15.38
C ASP A 306 32.83 -18.22 14.47
N VAL A 307 32.36 -19.34 15.04
CA VAL A 307 31.85 -20.49 14.29
C VAL A 307 30.34 -20.40 14.12
N GLU A 308 29.84 -20.46 12.89
CA GLU A 308 28.41 -20.63 12.61
C GLU A 308 27.98 -22.05 13.01
N VAL A 309 27.07 -22.15 13.98
CA VAL A 309 26.56 -23.44 14.48
C VAL A 309 25.13 -23.73 14.03
N SER A 310 24.39 -22.75 13.51
CA SER A 310 23.11 -22.99 12.83
C SER A 310 22.67 -21.83 11.93
N ARG A 311 22.02 -22.18 10.81
CA ARG A 311 21.40 -21.27 9.85
C ARG A 311 20.01 -21.74 9.51
N PHE A 312 19.04 -20.84 9.66
CA PHE A 312 17.68 -21.00 9.13
C PHE A 312 17.48 -20.03 7.96
N GLU A 313 16.89 -20.50 6.86
CA GLU A 313 16.48 -19.65 5.75
C GLU A 313 14.99 -19.34 5.86
N TRP A 314 14.72 -18.07 6.06
CA TRP A 314 13.39 -17.49 5.99
C TRP A 314 13.39 -16.62 4.74
N ILE A 315 12.28 -16.59 4.02
CA ILE A 315 12.09 -15.64 2.93
C ILE A 315 10.68 -15.08 3.13
N VAL A 316 10.44 -13.80 2.84
CA VAL A 316 9.20 -13.10 3.17
C VAL A 316 8.80 -12.20 1.99
N LYS A 317 7.51 -11.98 1.73
CA LYS A 317 7.06 -10.91 0.84
C LYS A 317 6.54 -9.73 1.67
N ALA A 318 7.08 -8.54 1.43
CA ALA A 318 6.56 -7.29 1.95
C ALA A 318 5.63 -6.64 0.90
N SER A 319 4.39 -6.32 1.29
CA SER A 319 3.51 -5.37 0.61
C SER A 319 3.22 -4.20 1.55
N THR A 320 3.46 -2.98 1.08
CA THR A 320 3.36 -1.75 1.88
C THR A 320 2.02 -1.07 1.63
N ASP A 321 0.94 -1.66 2.13
CA ASP A 321 -0.43 -1.19 1.93
C ASP A 321 -0.82 -0.14 3.00
N PHE A 322 -0.03 0.95 3.08
CA PHE A 322 -0.26 2.07 3.99
C PHE A 322 -1.18 3.11 3.34
N GLY A 323 -2.46 3.08 3.69
CA GLY A 323 -3.42 4.11 3.30
C GLY A 323 -3.41 5.27 4.30
N ILE A 324 -2.80 6.40 3.95
CA ILE A 324 -2.93 7.63 4.75
C ILE A 324 -4.20 8.40 4.33
N GLU A 325 -5.12 8.59 5.26
CA GLU A 325 -6.23 9.56 5.11
C GLU A 325 -5.87 10.87 5.82
N VAL A 326 -6.17 12.00 5.18
CA VAL A 326 -5.95 13.34 5.76
C VAL A 326 -7.25 14.12 5.73
N ILE A 327 -7.71 14.48 6.91
CA ILE A 327 -8.96 15.17 7.18
C ILE A 327 -8.62 16.59 7.64
N PHE A 328 -9.20 17.61 7.02
CA PHE A 328 -9.16 18.98 7.51
C PHE A 328 -10.02 19.09 8.78
N GLU A 329 -9.47 19.63 9.87
CA GLU A 329 -10.19 19.91 11.11
C GLU A 329 -10.57 21.40 11.18
N SER A 330 -9.61 22.31 10.95
CA SER A 330 -9.87 23.76 10.86
C SER A 330 -8.89 24.50 9.94
N ILE A 331 -9.28 25.71 9.53
CA ILE A 331 -8.40 26.70 8.91
C ILE A 331 -8.74 28.07 9.49
N GLU A 332 -7.71 28.85 9.83
CA GLU A 332 -7.85 30.15 10.48
C GLU A 332 -6.82 31.13 9.90
N GLN A 333 -7.23 32.37 9.65
CA GLN A 333 -6.30 33.48 9.42
C GLN A 333 -6.05 34.20 10.75
N LEU A 334 -4.78 34.50 11.06
CA LEU A 334 -4.39 35.18 12.31
C LEU A 334 -3.88 36.61 12.09
N SER A 335 -3.41 36.94 10.90
CA SER A 335 -2.86 38.26 10.56
C SER A 335 -2.99 38.54 9.06
N GLY A 336 -2.93 39.82 8.68
CA GLY A 336 -2.86 40.26 7.28
C GLY A 336 -4.19 40.38 6.54
N PHE A 337 -5.32 40.52 7.23
CA PHE A 337 -6.67 40.61 6.63
C PHE A 337 -6.82 41.77 5.61
N ASP A 338 -6.01 42.81 5.80
CA ASP A 338 -5.85 44.00 4.95
C ASP A 338 -5.00 43.76 3.69
N ILE A 339 -4.25 42.66 3.63
CA ILE A 339 -3.31 42.31 2.55
C ILE A 339 -3.79 41.06 1.77
N ILE A 340 -4.30 40.07 2.50
CA ILE A 340 -5.00 38.90 1.99
C ILE A 340 -6.27 38.72 2.83
N ASN A 341 -7.45 38.85 2.23
CA ASN A 341 -8.73 38.55 2.88
C ASN A 341 -9.14 37.11 2.57
N SER A 342 -9.49 36.33 3.60
CA SER A 342 -9.82 34.91 3.49
C SER A 342 -11.24 34.62 3.95
N THR A 343 -12.04 34.03 3.05
CA THR A 343 -13.33 33.40 3.39
C THR A 343 -13.22 31.88 3.49
N LEU A 344 -12.00 31.32 3.39
CA LEU A 344 -11.75 29.88 3.50
C LEU A 344 -12.24 29.32 4.84
N ARG A 345 -12.97 28.23 4.76
CA ARG A 345 -13.47 27.45 5.90
C ARG A 345 -13.40 25.96 5.60
N VAL A 346 -13.23 25.16 6.65
CA VAL A 346 -13.44 23.72 6.59
C VAL A 346 -14.93 23.44 6.75
N ARG A 347 -15.50 22.57 5.91
CA ARG A 347 -16.86 22.04 6.06
C ARG A 347 -16.84 20.51 5.98
N LYS A 348 -17.77 19.84 6.65
CA LYS A 348 -18.04 18.43 6.38
C LYS A 348 -18.72 18.32 5.00
N PHE A 349 -18.29 17.33 4.21
CA PHE A 349 -18.87 16.99 2.92
C PHE A 349 -19.74 15.74 3.05
N ASN A 350 -19.27 14.75 3.80
CA ASN A 350 -20.05 13.58 4.22
C ASN A 350 -19.65 13.20 5.68
N ALA A 351 -19.92 11.97 6.13
CA ALA A 351 -19.63 11.51 7.49
C ALA A 351 -18.12 11.37 7.81
N THR A 352 -17.27 11.07 6.83
CA THR A 352 -15.81 10.85 6.99
C THR A 352 -14.97 11.93 6.33
N THR A 353 -15.44 12.54 5.24
CA THR A 353 -14.70 13.51 4.43
C THR A 353 -15.03 14.96 4.80
N SER A 354 -13.99 15.71 5.19
CA SER A 354 -13.92 17.16 5.25
C SER A 354 -13.51 17.77 3.91
N VAL A 355 -13.97 18.97 3.59
CA VAL A 355 -13.43 19.76 2.46
C VAL A 355 -13.17 21.21 2.84
N LEU A 356 -12.14 21.79 2.21
CA LEU A 356 -11.86 23.22 2.23
C LEU A 356 -12.70 23.94 1.17
N ASN A 357 -13.41 25.00 1.55
CA ASN A 357 -14.27 25.77 0.65
C ASN A 357 -14.23 27.26 1.02
N GLY A 358 -14.17 28.15 0.02
CA GLY A 358 -14.19 29.61 0.16
C GLY A 358 -13.30 30.30 -0.87
N SER A 359 -12.81 31.49 -0.55
CA SER A 359 -11.88 32.23 -1.41
C SER A 359 -10.76 32.94 -0.62
N LEU A 360 -9.69 33.27 -1.35
CA LEU A 360 -8.58 34.12 -0.94
C LEU A 360 -8.50 35.30 -1.91
N PHE A 361 -8.78 36.51 -1.42
CA PHE A 361 -8.60 37.75 -2.18
C PHE A 361 -7.32 38.46 -1.73
N SER A 362 -6.38 38.73 -2.65
CA SER A 362 -5.22 39.55 -2.31
C SER A 362 -5.38 40.98 -2.84
N ASN A 363 -5.21 41.94 -1.91
CA ASN A 363 -5.25 43.38 -2.19
C ASN A 363 -3.94 43.89 -2.82
N VAL A 364 -2.85 43.12 -2.74
CA VAL A 364 -1.51 43.53 -3.16
C VAL A 364 -1.00 42.72 -4.36
N SER A 365 0.00 43.25 -5.06
CA SER A 365 0.75 42.46 -6.04
C SER A 365 1.94 41.75 -5.38
N PHE A 366 2.18 40.49 -5.73
CA PHE A 366 3.39 39.77 -5.33
C PHE A 366 4.42 39.80 -6.45
N ASN A 367 5.63 40.33 -6.19
CA ASN A 367 6.64 40.57 -7.22
C ASN A 367 7.99 39.92 -6.88
N ASN A 368 8.47 39.08 -7.80
CA ASN A 368 9.85 38.59 -7.79
C ASN A 368 10.74 39.56 -8.58
N SER A 369 11.41 40.48 -7.88
CA SER A 369 12.52 41.27 -8.44
C SER A 369 13.71 40.36 -8.79
N HIS A 370 13.68 39.74 -9.97
CA HIS A 370 14.68 38.75 -10.41
C HIS A 370 16.07 39.36 -10.76
N LYS A 371 16.26 40.67 -10.57
CA LYS A 371 17.46 41.44 -10.95
C LYS A 371 18.12 42.24 -9.82
N SER A 372 17.73 42.05 -8.55
CA SER A 372 18.38 42.72 -7.41
C SER A 372 18.81 41.72 -6.33
N LEU A 373 20.00 41.89 -5.76
CA LEU A 373 20.56 41.02 -4.73
C LEU A 373 19.66 40.96 -3.48
N PHE A 374 19.05 39.80 -3.25
CA PHE A 374 18.80 39.15 -1.95
C PHE A 374 18.08 39.90 -0.79
N ARG A 375 17.53 41.12 -0.96
CA ARG A 375 16.91 41.88 0.15
C ARG A 375 15.51 42.48 -0.10
N LYS A 376 14.89 42.25 -1.26
CA LYS A 376 13.60 42.88 -1.63
C LYS A 376 12.59 41.93 -2.30
N THR A 377 12.16 40.89 -1.60
CA THR A 377 11.14 39.93 -2.06
C THR A 377 10.15 39.56 -0.95
N GLN A 378 8.89 39.26 -1.33
CA GLN A 378 7.92 38.62 -0.43
C GLN A 378 8.21 37.12 -0.37
N GLN A 379 8.33 36.56 0.83
CA GLN A 379 8.64 35.13 1.03
C GLN A 379 7.44 34.41 1.64
N VAL A 380 7.28 33.14 1.29
CA VAL A 380 6.32 32.22 1.93
C VAL A 380 7.13 31.14 2.66
N ALA A 381 6.82 30.94 3.93
CA ALA A 381 7.47 29.97 4.80
C ALA A 381 6.41 29.04 5.43
N THR A 382 6.71 27.74 5.51
CA THR A 382 5.83 26.75 6.12
C THR A 382 6.49 26.15 7.35
N ILE A 383 5.81 26.21 8.50
CA ILE A 383 6.26 25.67 9.78
C ILE A 383 5.26 24.60 10.24
N VAL A 384 5.74 23.39 10.51
CA VAL A 384 4.90 22.22 10.80
C VAL A 384 5.05 21.79 12.25
N PHE A 385 3.95 21.43 12.89
CA PHE A 385 3.88 20.89 14.24
C PHE A 385 2.99 19.64 14.28
N HIS A 386 3.30 18.70 15.16
CA HIS A 386 2.63 17.40 15.29
C HIS A 386 2.19 17.14 16.74
N SER A 387 1.04 16.49 16.91
CA SER A 387 0.54 15.92 18.16
C SER A 387 0.17 14.45 17.94
N SER A 388 1.03 13.55 18.43
CA SER A 388 0.82 12.10 18.38
C SER A 388 -0.37 11.64 19.23
N LEU A 389 -0.72 12.37 20.29
CA LEU A 389 -1.82 12.06 21.19
C LEU A 389 -3.19 12.51 20.66
N GLY A 390 -3.24 13.22 19.52
CA GLY A 390 -4.48 13.75 18.96
C GLY A 390 -5.13 14.85 19.80
N ASN A 391 -4.44 15.38 20.81
CA ASN A 391 -4.83 16.55 21.58
C ASN A 391 -4.21 17.83 20.97
N GLN A 392 -4.60 19.01 21.44
CA GLN A 392 -4.08 20.28 20.93
C GLN A 392 -2.66 20.66 21.44
N GLN A 393 -1.89 19.72 22.00
CA GLN A 393 -0.51 19.93 22.43
C GLN A 393 0.45 19.61 21.28
N PHE A 394 0.77 20.63 20.49
CA PHE A 394 1.57 20.49 19.28
C PHE A 394 3.08 20.70 19.54
N ASN A 395 3.89 19.69 19.24
CA ASN A 395 5.36 19.78 19.24
C ASN A 395 5.87 20.20 17.86
N PHE A 396 6.96 20.96 17.81
CA PHE A 396 7.61 21.31 16.53
C PHE A 396 8.07 20.04 15.80
N TYR A 397 7.71 19.91 14.52
CA TYR A 397 8.12 18.79 13.67
C TYR A 397 9.18 19.28 12.66
N PRO A 398 10.30 18.55 12.44
CA PRO A 398 11.44 19.02 11.64
C PRO A 398 11.19 19.02 10.11
N MET A 399 9.94 19.19 9.67
CA MET A 399 9.56 19.42 8.28
C MET A 399 9.36 20.92 8.06
N LYS A 400 10.39 21.59 7.52
CA LYS A 400 10.34 23.01 7.17
C LYS A 400 10.57 23.16 5.67
N LEU A 401 9.57 23.65 4.94
CA LEU A 401 9.81 24.14 3.59
C LEU A 401 10.64 25.44 3.71
N PRO A 402 11.78 25.55 2.99
CA PRO A 402 12.63 26.73 3.09
C PRO A 402 11.85 27.97 2.62
N PRO A 403 12.05 29.14 3.27
CA PRO A 403 11.32 30.35 2.90
C PRO A 403 11.67 30.75 1.46
N ALA A 404 10.65 30.83 0.62
CA ALA A 404 10.80 30.94 -0.83
C ALA A 404 10.02 32.13 -1.39
N PRO A 405 10.53 32.86 -2.41
CA PRO A 405 9.81 33.98 -3.01
C PRO A 405 8.46 33.54 -3.56
N ALA A 406 7.37 34.27 -3.26
CA ALA A 406 6.00 33.79 -3.49
C ALA A 406 5.71 33.27 -4.91
N CYS A 407 6.29 33.90 -5.95
CA CYS A 407 6.16 33.45 -7.33
C CYS A 407 6.87 32.11 -7.62
N TYR A 408 8.00 31.85 -6.96
CA TYR A 408 8.75 30.59 -7.04
C TYR A 408 8.06 29.47 -6.24
N SER A 409 7.54 29.79 -5.04
CA SER A 409 6.74 28.84 -4.24
C SER A 409 5.51 28.37 -5.01
N ARG A 410 4.84 29.27 -5.75
CA ARG A 410 3.74 28.93 -6.65
C ARG A 410 4.21 28.01 -7.79
N ASP A 411 5.32 28.33 -8.46
CA ASP A 411 5.77 27.54 -9.62
C ASP A 411 6.27 26.15 -9.23
N MET A 412 6.90 26.01 -8.06
CA MET A 412 7.18 24.72 -7.41
C MET A 412 5.89 23.95 -7.14
N PHE A 413 4.88 24.59 -6.56
CA PHE A 413 3.58 23.95 -6.30
C PHE A 413 2.87 23.51 -7.59
N TYR A 414 3.06 24.23 -8.70
CA TYR A 414 2.57 23.83 -10.03
C TYR A 414 3.32 22.63 -10.64
N ASP A 415 4.59 22.40 -10.29
CA ASP A 415 5.35 21.26 -10.81
C ASP A 415 5.13 20.00 -9.97
N GLU A 416 5.05 20.14 -8.64
CA GLU A 416 4.91 19.02 -7.71
C GLU A 416 3.44 18.59 -7.51
N TYR A 417 2.50 19.54 -7.46
CA TYR A 417 1.10 19.28 -7.06
C TYR A 417 0.06 19.56 -8.17
N LYS A 418 0.47 19.64 -9.44
CA LYS A 418 -0.41 20.00 -10.58
C LYS A 418 -1.73 19.21 -10.63
N GLN A 419 -1.64 17.89 -10.49
CA GLN A 419 -2.79 16.98 -10.55
C GLN A 419 -3.80 17.20 -9.41
N TYR A 420 -3.33 17.80 -8.31
CA TYR A 420 -4.13 18.12 -7.14
C TYR A 420 -4.70 19.54 -7.16
N LEU A 421 -4.54 20.32 -8.25
CA LEU A 421 -5.16 21.65 -8.39
C LEU A 421 -6.62 21.62 -8.87
N THR A 422 -7.24 20.44 -8.96
CA THR A 422 -8.68 20.30 -9.20
C THR A 422 -9.50 21.12 -8.19
N ASN A 423 -10.55 21.78 -8.69
CA ASN A 423 -11.45 22.68 -7.95
C ASN A 423 -10.80 23.93 -7.32
N VAL A 424 -9.61 24.34 -7.78
CA VAL A 424 -8.98 25.63 -7.45
C VAL A 424 -9.00 26.53 -8.69
N TYR A 425 -9.73 27.64 -8.63
CA TYR A 425 -10.01 28.53 -9.74
C TYR A 425 -9.27 29.87 -9.61
N ASN A 426 -9.06 30.56 -10.74
CA ASN A 426 -8.34 31.85 -10.86
C ASN A 426 -6.87 31.88 -10.39
N LEU A 427 -6.31 30.72 -10.05
CA LEU A 427 -4.91 30.56 -9.65
C LEU A 427 -3.97 31.11 -10.74
N PRO A 428 -2.90 31.89 -10.40
CA PRO A 428 -2.05 32.52 -11.40
C PRO A 428 -1.30 31.47 -12.23
N LYS A 429 -1.40 31.51 -13.58
CA LYS A 429 -0.69 30.57 -14.46
C LYS A 429 0.81 30.51 -14.13
N LYS A 430 1.40 29.31 -14.16
CA LYS A 430 2.84 29.08 -13.93
C LYS A 430 3.70 30.09 -14.71
N GLY A 431 4.73 30.64 -14.07
CA GLY A 431 5.65 31.64 -14.65
C GLY A 431 5.12 33.08 -14.73
N THR A 432 3.84 33.35 -14.39
CA THR A 432 3.27 34.71 -14.49
C THR A 432 3.69 35.58 -13.30
N CYS A 433 4.69 36.44 -13.44
CA CYS A 433 5.16 37.34 -12.38
C CYS A 433 5.24 38.79 -12.88
N PRO A 434 4.79 39.80 -12.11
CA PRO A 434 4.18 39.70 -10.77
C PRO A 434 2.78 39.07 -10.75
N ILE A 435 2.39 38.51 -9.62
CA ILE A 435 1.02 38.08 -9.35
C ILE A 435 0.23 39.33 -8.95
N GLY A 436 -0.51 39.91 -9.90
CA GLY A 436 -1.42 41.02 -9.59
C GLY A 436 -2.61 40.60 -8.71
N PRO A 437 -3.23 41.57 -7.98
CA PRO A 437 -4.43 41.38 -7.15
C PRO A 437 -5.51 40.55 -7.84
N ARG A 438 -6.15 39.65 -7.08
CA ARG A 438 -7.17 38.71 -7.57
C ARG A 438 -7.87 37.99 -6.43
N GLU A 439 -9.02 37.39 -6.76
CA GLU A 439 -9.62 36.31 -5.99
C GLU A 439 -9.17 34.94 -6.51
N ILE A 440 -8.76 34.05 -5.62
CA ILE A 440 -8.57 32.61 -5.86
C ILE A 440 -9.72 31.89 -5.16
N ILE A 441 -10.46 31.04 -5.87
CA ILE A 441 -11.66 30.38 -5.34
C ILE A 441 -11.36 28.88 -5.17
N ILE A 442 -11.69 28.32 -4.01
CA ILE A 442 -11.50 26.91 -3.66
C ILE A 442 -12.88 26.30 -3.40
N ILE A 443 -13.28 25.31 -4.20
CA ILE A 443 -14.60 24.67 -4.08
C ILE A 443 -14.43 23.20 -3.67
N ASP A 444 -14.94 22.86 -2.49
CA ASP A 444 -15.05 21.49 -1.98
C ASP A 444 -13.77 20.66 -2.15
N LYS A 445 -12.64 21.26 -1.78
CA LYS A 445 -11.33 20.65 -1.93
C LYS A 445 -11.08 19.61 -0.83
N VAL A 446 -11.07 18.34 -1.21
CA VAL A 446 -10.56 17.23 -0.38
C VAL A 446 -9.02 17.29 -0.33
N PHE A 447 -8.40 16.89 0.78
CA PHE A 447 -6.95 16.73 0.83
C PHE A 447 -6.54 15.48 0.01
N PRO A 448 -5.60 15.59 -0.96
CA PRO A 448 -5.11 14.43 -1.70
C PRO A 448 -4.27 13.51 -0.80
N SER A 449 -4.85 12.41 -0.34
CA SER A 449 -4.20 11.35 0.47
C SER A 449 -2.86 10.86 -0.10
N ASP A 450 -2.75 10.81 -1.41
CA ASP A 450 -1.61 10.35 -2.20
C ASP A 450 -0.49 11.41 -2.35
N ALA A 451 -0.78 12.68 -2.04
CA ALA A 451 0.23 13.73 -1.93
C ALA A 451 0.92 13.76 -0.55
N VAL A 452 0.57 12.85 0.36
CA VAL A 452 1.00 12.84 1.76
C VAL A 452 2.14 11.85 1.93
N PRO A 453 3.37 12.29 2.26
CA PRO A 453 4.50 11.37 2.38
C PRO A 453 4.24 10.22 3.39
N PRO A 454 4.52 8.95 3.03
CA PRO A 454 4.12 7.77 3.82
C PRO A 454 4.83 7.64 5.17
N PHE A 455 5.80 8.53 5.47
CA PHE A 455 6.49 8.61 6.75
C PHE A 455 5.82 9.52 7.79
N LEU A 456 4.75 10.26 7.43
CA LEU A 456 4.09 11.19 8.36
C LEU A 456 3.29 10.43 9.44
N PRO A 457 3.66 10.51 10.73
CA PRO A 457 2.98 9.78 11.79
C PRO A 457 1.53 10.24 12.00
N ASN A 458 0.68 9.29 12.41
CA ASN A 458 -0.70 9.53 12.82
C ASN A 458 -0.79 10.61 13.91
N GLY A 459 -1.87 11.39 13.91
CA GLY A 459 -2.14 12.41 14.92
C GLY A 459 -2.77 13.68 14.35
N LEU A 460 -2.80 14.73 15.17
CA LEU A 460 -3.12 16.08 14.69
C LEU A 460 -1.85 16.78 14.20
N TRP A 461 -2.01 17.55 13.13
CA TRP A 461 -0.97 18.31 12.46
C TRP A 461 -1.40 19.76 12.36
N LYS A 462 -0.54 20.68 12.78
CA LYS A 462 -0.76 22.12 12.70
C LYS A 462 0.30 22.71 11.77
N VAL A 463 -0.15 23.21 10.63
CA VAL A 463 0.69 23.83 9.61
C VAL A 463 0.48 25.34 9.68
N LEU A 464 1.53 26.09 9.97
CA LEU A 464 1.55 27.53 9.83
C LEU A 464 2.09 27.88 8.44
N VAL A 465 1.32 28.64 7.68
CA VAL A 465 1.80 29.29 6.45
C VAL A 465 1.97 30.78 6.76
N VAL A 466 3.21 31.24 6.73
CA VAL A 466 3.59 32.63 7.03
C VAL A 466 4.04 33.29 5.73
N VAL A 467 3.44 34.43 5.41
CA VAL A 467 3.86 35.30 4.31
C VAL A 467 4.59 36.50 4.92
N THR A 468 5.82 36.74 4.49
CA THR A 468 6.64 37.87 4.95
C THR A 468 7.01 38.81 3.80
N PHE A 469 7.33 40.05 4.14
CA PHE A 469 7.89 41.05 3.24
C PHE A 469 8.96 41.86 3.99
N HIS A 470 10.19 41.88 3.46
CA HIS A 470 11.36 42.40 4.18
C HIS A 470 11.48 41.82 5.61
N ASP A 471 11.28 40.50 5.72
CA ASP A 471 11.31 39.72 6.97
C ASP A 471 10.26 40.09 8.03
N VAL A 472 9.40 41.09 7.77
CA VAL A 472 8.19 41.39 8.55
C VAL A 472 7.06 40.46 8.12
N GLU A 473 6.32 39.87 9.07
CA GLU A 473 5.11 39.11 8.76
C GLU A 473 4.01 40.04 8.21
N ILE A 474 3.47 39.70 7.04
CA ILE A 474 2.34 40.41 6.40
C ILE A 474 1.05 39.59 6.34
N SER A 475 1.12 38.27 6.54
CA SER A 475 -0.07 37.42 6.69
C SER A 475 0.31 36.07 7.31
N ARG A 476 -0.57 35.50 8.13
CA ARG A 476 -0.40 34.18 8.75
C ARG A 476 -1.69 33.37 8.70
N PHE A 477 -1.57 32.15 8.21
CA PHE A 477 -2.63 31.13 8.22
C PHE A 477 -2.23 29.96 9.12
N VAL A 478 -3.21 29.41 9.82
CA VAL A 478 -3.15 28.12 10.49
C VAL A 478 -4.04 27.16 9.72
N LEU A 479 -3.51 25.99 9.41
CA LEU A 479 -4.27 24.84 8.94
C LEU A 479 -4.10 23.72 9.96
N ILE A 480 -5.20 23.16 10.47
CA ILE A 480 -5.18 21.97 11.31
C ILE A 480 -5.75 20.81 10.50
N CYS A 481 -4.94 19.77 10.34
CA CYS A 481 -5.33 18.51 9.71
C CYS A 481 -5.17 17.36 10.70
N LYS A 482 -5.99 16.34 10.56
CA LYS A 482 -5.83 15.04 11.21
C LYS A 482 -5.30 14.06 10.18
N VAL A 483 -4.16 13.43 10.49
CA VAL A 483 -3.53 12.40 9.67
C VAL A 483 -3.82 11.06 10.33
N THR A 484 -4.44 10.15 9.58
CA THR A 484 -4.74 8.79 10.01
C THR A 484 -4.28 7.81 8.94
N GLY A 485 -3.07 7.28 9.11
CA GLY A 485 -2.64 6.04 8.48
C GLY A 485 -3.46 4.87 8.99
N PHE A 486 -4.10 4.17 8.07
CA PHE A 486 -4.84 2.94 8.31
C PHE A 486 -4.19 1.79 7.53
N PHE A 487 -4.14 0.61 8.14
CA PHE A 487 -4.03 -0.65 7.39
C PHE A 487 -5.37 -0.86 6.66
N ARG A 488 -5.34 -1.09 5.34
CA ARG A 488 -6.54 -1.35 4.51
C ARG A 488 -6.68 -2.84 4.17
#